data_AF-A0A1H2PRH9-F1
#
_entry.id   AF-A0A1H2PRH9-F1
#
_cell.length_a   1.000
_cell.length_b   1.000
_cell.length_c   1.000
_cell.angle_alpha   90.00
_cell.angle_beta   90.00
_cell.angle_gamma   90.00
#
_symmetry.space_group_name_H-M   'P 1'
#
loop_
_entity.id
_entity.type
_entity.pdbx_description
1 polymer ?
#
loop_
_entity_poly.entity_id
_entity_poly.type
_entity_poly.pdbx_seq_one_letter_code
_entity_poly.pdbx_strand_id
1 'polypeptide(L)'
;MLRGFTVLLLLLCAGEAASHALHLPVPGAVVGMALALGLLIWRPRLAGVVEGAADLLIRHLSLLFVPAGVGVVAIASGLSGEWPAIIVTLLVSATLAMLVTAGCTVATARWLARRAPDAAADTPTAAAASTKVTPSPQPSAADTPSTVSAPVANRPASKGADAAPTDKAHRQ
;
A
#
# COMPACT_ATOMS: atom_id res chain seq x y z
N MET A 1 12.87 -20.23 -8.00
CA MET A 1 13.66 -19.11 -8.52
C MET A 1 13.92 -19.22 -10.02
N LEU A 2 14.83 -20.09 -10.49
CA LEU A 2 15.14 -20.19 -11.93
C LEU A 2 13.92 -20.49 -12.81
N ARG A 3 13.10 -21.47 -12.38
CA ARG A 3 11.82 -21.81 -13.04
C ARG A 3 10.86 -20.61 -13.17
N GLY A 4 10.76 -19.79 -12.11
CA GLY A 4 9.92 -18.59 -12.12
C GLY A 4 10.44 -17.54 -13.09
N PHE A 5 11.76 -17.31 -13.08
CA PHE A 5 12.42 -16.41 -14.04
C PHE A 5 12.21 -16.85 -15.49
N THR A 6 12.36 -18.15 -15.79
CA THR A 6 12.11 -18.68 -17.13
C THR A 6 10.67 -18.46 -17.56
N VAL A 7 9.70 -18.69 -16.68
CA VAL A 7 8.27 -18.45 -16.99
C VAL A 7 8.02 -16.96 -17.26
N LEU A 8 8.56 -16.05 -16.43
CA LEU A 8 8.44 -14.61 -16.63
C LEU A 8 9.07 -14.15 -17.95
N LEU A 9 10.27 -14.63 -18.27
CA LEU A 9 10.98 -14.30 -19.51
C LEU A 9 10.28 -14.88 -20.74
N LEU A 10 9.74 -16.09 -20.67
CA LEU A 10 8.95 -16.68 -21.75
C LEU A 10 7.70 -15.86 -22.03
N LEU A 11 7.04 -15.38 -20.99
CA LEU A 11 5.84 -14.56 -21.13
C LEU A 11 6.14 -13.16 -21.64
N LEU A 12 7.25 -12.57 -21.19
CA LEU A 12 7.74 -11.32 -21.74
C LEU A 12 8.06 -11.48 -23.24
N CYS A 13 8.78 -12.55 -23.60
CA CYS A 13 9.13 -12.83 -25.00
C CYS A 13 7.89 -13.13 -25.86
N ALA A 14 6.90 -13.84 -25.31
CA ALA A 14 5.63 -14.08 -25.98
C ALA A 14 4.83 -12.80 -26.17
N GLY A 15 4.80 -11.90 -25.18
CA GLY A 15 4.17 -10.59 -25.27
C GLY A 15 4.86 -9.67 -26.28
N GLU A 16 6.19 -9.70 -26.33
CA GLU A 16 6.98 -8.97 -27.32
C GLU A 16 6.74 -9.49 -28.74
N ALA A 17 6.77 -10.81 -28.92
CA ALA A 17 6.47 -11.45 -30.20
C ALA A 17 5.03 -11.17 -30.66
N ALA A 18 4.06 -11.20 -29.74
CA ALA A 18 2.66 -10.88 -30.02
C ALA A 18 2.49 -9.38 -30.36
N SER A 19 3.11 -8.47 -29.62
CA SER A 19 3.05 -7.04 -29.91
C SER A 19 3.63 -6.71 -31.28
N HIS A 20 4.80 -7.29 -31.60
CA HIS A 20 5.42 -7.17 -32.92
C HIS A 20 4.57 -7.78 -34.03
N ALA A 21 4.01 -8.98 -33.84
CA ALA A 21 3.20 -9.65 -34.86
C ALA A 21 1.87 -8.95 -35.13
N LEU A 22 1.25 -8.35 -34.10
CA LEU A 22 -0.02 -7.64 -34.23
C LEU A 22 0.16 -6.13 -34.51
N HIS A 23 1.39 -5.61 -34.59
CA HIS A 23 1.68 -4.17 -34.74
C HIS A 23 0.92 -3.28 -33.74
N LEU A 24 0.82 -3.74 -32.49
CA LEU A 24 0.16 -2.93 -31.46
C LEU A 24 1.08 -1.77 -31.04
N PRO A 25 0.56 -0.54 -30.83
CA PRO A 25 1.32 0.61 -30.33
C PRO A 25 1.63 0.50 -28.82
N VAL A 26 1.74 -0.72 -28.30
CA VAL A 26 1.87 -1.03 -26.87
C VAL A 26 3.18 -1.79 -26.65
N PRO A 27 4.01 -1.41 -25.66
CA PRO A 27 5.22 -2.16 -25.33
C PRO A 27 4.90 -3.63 -25.04
N GLY A 28 5.68 -4.56 -25.60
CA GLY A 28 5.47 -6.00 -25.42
C GLY A 28 5.49 -6.44 -23.95
N ALA A 29 6.18 -5.69 -23.07
CA ALA A 29 6.14 -5.89 -21.62
C ALA A 29 4.73 -5.81 -21.01
N VAL A 30 3.89 -4.87 -21.48
CA VAL A 30 2.51 -4.73 -20.99
C VAL A 30 1.66 -5.90 -21.47
N VAL A 31 1.86 -6.34 -22.71
CA VAL A 31 1.20 -7.53 -23.27
C VAL A 31 1.62 -8.79 -22.52
N GLY A 32 2.91 -8.93 -22.20
CA GLY A 32 3.44 -10.01 -21.37
C GLY A 32 2.83 -10.03 -19.96
N MET A 33 2.56 -8.86 -19.37
CA MET A 33 1.87 -8.75 -18.08
C MET A 33 0.40 -9.18 -18.18
N ALA A 34 -0.30 -8.83 -19.26
CA ALA A 34 -1.68 -9.29 -19.50
C ALA A 34 -1.72 -10.82 -19.72
N LEU A 35 -0.76 -11.37 -20.47
CA LEU A 35 -0.57 -12.82 -20.63
C LEU A 35 -0.27 -13.51 -19.29
N ALA A 36 0.56 -12.91 -18.43
CA ALA A 36 0.84 -13.39 -17.08
C ALA A 36 -0.43 -13.49 -16.26
N LEU A 37 -1.21 -12.42 -16.26
CA LEU A 37 -2.47 -12.37 -15.53
C LEU A 37 -3.44 -13.44 -16.04
N GLY A 38 -3.63 -13.55 -17.36
CA GLY A 38 -4.51 -14.57 -17.93
C GLY A 38 -4.06 -16.00 -17.62
N LEU A 39 -2.76 -16.29 -17.73
CA LEU A 39 -2.19 -17.59 -17.40
C LEU A 39 -2.32 -17.92 -15.91
N LEU A 40 -2.17 -16.93 -15.04
CA LEU A 40 -2.26 -17.10 -13.60
C LEU A 40 -3.71 -17.36 -13.14
N ILE A 41 -4.67 -16.65 -13.73
CA ILE A 41 -6.10 -16.88 -13.52
C ILE A 41 -6.47 -18.30 -13.94
N TRP A 42 -6.00 -18.76 -15.10
CA TRP A 42 -6.31 -20.10 -15.59
C TRP A 42 -5.57 -21.19 -14.80
N ARG A 43 -4.37 -20.91 -14.30
CA ARG A 43 -3.49 -21.91 -13.72
C ARG A 43 -2.78 -21.39 -12.46
N PRO A 44 -3.48 -21.33 -11.31
CA PRO A 44 -2.99 -20.72 -10.08
C PRO A 44 -1.78 -21.45 -9.47
N ARG A 45 -1.54 -22.72 -9.84
CA ARG A 45 -0.34 -23.48 -9.41
C ARG A 45 0.97 -22.85 -9.87
N LEU A 46 0.96 -22.06 -10.96
CA LEU A 46 2.14 -21.32 -11.41
C LEU A 46 2.47 -20.11 -10.53
N ALA A 47 1.51 -19.62 -9.72
CA ALA A 47 1.71 -18.47 -8.84
C ALA A 47 2.90 -18.66 -7.91
N GLY A 48 2.91 -19.76 -7.14
CA GLY A 48 4.00 -20.03 -6.20
C GLY A 48 5.37 -20.25 -6.86
N VAL A 49 5.41 -20.57 -8.16
CA VAL A 49 6.67 -20.73 -8.91
C VAL A 49 7.22 -19.37 -9.35
N VAL A 50 6.33 -18.46 -9.73
CA VAL A 50 6.64 -17.11 -10.25
C VAL A 50 6.89 -16.12 -9.11
N GLU A 51 6.16 -16.24 -8.00
CA GLU A 51 6.22 -15.33 -6.85
C GLU A 51 7.64 -15.10 -6.34
N GLY A 52 8.40 -16.17 -6.10
CA GLY A 52 9.78 -16.03 -5.64
C GLY A 52 10.72 -15.35 -6.64
N ALA A 53 10.46 -15.47 -7.95
CA ALA A 53 11.23 -14.76 -8.97
C ALA A 53 10.83 -13.28 -9.06
N ALA A 54 9.53 -12.99 -8.98
CA ALA A 54 9.00 -11.63 -8.96
C ALA A 54 9.51 -10.84 -7.75
N ASP A 55 9.52 -11.44 -6.55
CA ASP A 55 10.01 -10.81 -5.32
C ASP A 55 11.48 -10.40 -5.43
N LEU A 56 12.32 -11.27 -6.01
CA LEU A 56 13.73 -10.96 -6.24
C LEU A 56 13.88 -9.81 -7.24
N LEU A 57 13.07 -9.81 -8.31
CA LEU A 57 13.07 -8.77 -9.33
C LEU A 57 12.64 -7.41 -8.75
N ILE A 58 11.60 -7.39 -7.91
CA ILE A 58 11.09 -6.21 -7.23
C ILE A 58 12.12 -5.68 -6.23
N ARG A 59 12.73 -6.57 -5.43
CA ARG A 59 13.78 -6.20 -4.47
C ARG A 59 15.01 -5.58 -5.14
N HIS A 60 15.29 -5.99 -6.37
CA HIS A 60 16.42 -5.51 -7.15
C HIS A 60 16.00 -4.65 -8.35
N LEU A 61 14.80 -4.05 -8.32
CA LEU A 61 14.30 -3.25 -9.45
C LEU A 61 15.23 -2.08 -9.79
N SER A 62 15.94 -1.53 -8.80
CA SER A 62 16.97 -0.51 -9.04
C SER A 62 18.04 -0.97 -10.04
N LEU A 63 18.41 -2.25 -10.04
CA LEU A 63 19.35 -2.82 -11.02
C LEU A 63 18.75 -2.94 -12.42
N LEU A 64 17.43 -3.02 -12.56
CA LEU A 64 16.74 -3.04 -13.86
C LEU A 64 16.47 -1.63 -14.40
N PHE A 65 16.26 -0.67 -13.51
CA PHE A 65 16.07 0.72 -13.87
C PHE A 65 17.35 1.40 -14.35
N VAL A 66 18.53 0.99 -13.87
CA VAL A 66 19.81 1.55 -14.36
C VAL A 66 20.01 1.27 -15.85
N PRO A 67 19.96 0.02 -16.35
CA PRO A 67 20.05 -0.29 -17.78
C PRO A 67 18.96 0.41 -18.60
N ALA A 68 17.71 0.41 -18.12
CA ALA A 68 16.61 1.07 -18.81
C ALA A 68 16.84 2.59 -18.91
N GLY A 69 17.29 3.22 -17.82
CA GLY A 69 17.61 4.65 -17.77
C GLY A 69 18.78 5.03 -18.66
N VAL A 70 19.86 4.23 -18.66
CA VAL A 70 21.02 4.46 -19.54
C VAL A 70 20.63 4.36 -21.02
N GLY A 71 19.74 3.43 -21.39
CA GLY A 71 19.20 3.34 -22.75
C GLY A 71 18.45 4.61 -23.18
N VAL A 72 17.63 5.18 -22.29
CA VAL A 72 16.94 6.45 -22.54
C VAL A 72 17.94 7.61 -22.66
N VAL A 73 18.93 7.71 -21.77
CA VAL A 73 19.96 8.75 -21.82
C VAL A 73 20.80 8.65 -23.10
N ALA A 74 21.09 7.44 -23.57
CA ALA A 74 21.80 7.23 -24.83
C ALA A 74 21.04 7.83 -26.03
N ILE A 75 19.72 7.65 -26.08
CA ILE A 75 18.88 8.29 -27.11
C ILE A 75 18.82 9.81 -26.88
N ALA A 76 18.71 10.24 -25.63
CA ALA A 76 18.63 11.65 -25.25
C ALA A 76 19.90 12.45 -25.57
N SER A 77 21.06 11.79 -25.67
CA SER A 77 22.31 12.42 -26.11
C SER A 77 22.22 13.01 -27.53
N GLY A 78 21.32 12.50 -28.38
CA GLY A 78 21.04 13.04 -29.71
C GLY A 78 20.20 14.33 -29.73
N LEU A 79 19.57 14.71 -28.60
CA LEU A 79 18.63 15.82 -28.48
C LEU A 79 19.26 17.07 -27.82
N SER A 80 20.56 17.29 -28.05
CA SER A 80 21.38 18.27 -27.31
C SER A 80 20.88 19.72 -27.28
N GLY A 81 19.91 20.10 -28.12
CA GLY A 81 19.31 21.45 -28.15
C GLY A 81 17.89 21.56 -27.55
N GLU A 82 17.21 20.45 -27.26
CA GLU A 82 15.76 20.45 -26.98
C GLU A 82 15.43 20.16 -25.50
N TRP A 83 16.44 19.88 -24.68
CA TRP A 83 16.33 19.70 -23.24
C TRP A 83 15.48 20.75 -22.50
N PRO A 84 15.64 22.07 -22.74
CA PRO A 84 14.80 23.06 -22.08
C PRO A 84 13.33 22.92 -22.49
N ALA A 85 13.04 22.63 -23.77
CA ALA A 85 11.68 22.41 -24.24
C ALA A 85 11.06 21.15 -23.59
N ILE A 86 11.81 20.04 -23.52
CA ILE A 86 11.37 18.79 -22.88
C ILE A 86 11.04 19.02 -21.41
N ILE A 87 11.92 19.71 -20.66
CA ILE A 87 11.72 19.98 -19.23
C ILE A 87 10.48 20.87 -19.02
N VAL A 88 10.34 21.94 -19.80
CA VAL A 88 9.19 22.85 -19.69
C VAL A 88 7.90 22.10 -20.02
N THR A 89 7.85 21.35 -21.13
CA THR A 89 6.67 20.57 -21.51
C THR A 89 6.33 19.50 -20.47
N LEU A 90 7.33 18.83 -19.89
CA LEU A 90 7.11 17.83 -18.84
C LEU A 90 6.55 18.47 -17.56
N LEU A 91 7.11 19.61 -17.14
CA LEU A 91 6.66 20.30 -15.93
C LEU A 91 5.25 20.88 -16.10
N VAL A 92 4.98 21.50 -17.25
CA VAL A 92 3.65 22.04 -17.60
C VAL A 92 2.62 20.91 -17.71
N SER A 93 2.93 19.81 -18.39
CA SER A 93 2.00 18.68 -18.52
C SER A 93 1.74 17.98 -17.18
N ALA A 94 2.77 17.78 -16.36
CA ALA A 94 2.62 17.15 -15.05
C ALA A 94 1.80 18.03 -14.08
N THR A 95 2.09 19.32 -14.02
CA THR A 95 1.31 20.28 -13.19
C THR A 95 -0.12 20.40 -13.68
N LEU A 96 -0.35 20.48 -14.99
CA LEU A 96 -1.68 20.52 -15.57
C LEU A 96 -2.47 19.24 -15.28
N ALA A 97 -1.86 18.07 -15.49
CA ALA A 97 -2.48 16.78 -15.16
C ALA A 97 -2.86 16.71 -13.67
N MET A 98 -1.93 17.08 -12.78
CA MET A 98 -2.18 17.10 -11.34
C MET A 98 -3.32 18.06 -10.96
N LEU A 99 -3.38 19.25 -11.56
CA LEU A 99 -4.42 20.24 -11.31
C LEU A 99 -5.78 19.78 -11.83
N VAL A 100 -5.83 19.17 -13.02
CA VAL A 100 -7.06 18.61 -13.61
C VAL A 100 -7.56 17.45 -12.76
N THR A 101 -6.70 16.52 -12.35
CA THR A 101 -7.07 15.41 -11.46
C THR A 101 -7.58 15.94 -10.12
N ALA A 102 -6.84 16.85 -9.46
CA ALA A 102 -7.27 17.44 -8.19
C ALA A 102 -8.59 18.20 -8.32
N GLY A 103 -8.76 18.99 -9.39
CA GLY A 103 -9.99 19.71 -9.69
C GLY A 103 -11.17 18.77 -9.92
N CYS A 104 -10.97 17.68 -10.66
CA CYS A 104 -11.98 16.66 -10.90
C CYS A 104 -12.40 15.95 -9.60
N THR A 105 -11.44 15.58 -8.75
CA THR A 105 -11.73 14.95 -7.45
C THR A 105 -12.49 15.92 -6.53
N VAL A 106 -12.07 17.18 -6.44
CA VAL A 106 -12.75 18.21 -5.63
C VAL A 106 -14.14 18.52 -6.19
N ALA A 107 -14.30 18.58 -7.51
CA ALA A 107 -15.60 18.75 -8.14
C ALA A 107 -16.52 17.58 -7.80
N THR A 108 -16.05 16.35 -7.95
CA THR A 108 -16.83 15.15 -7.63
C THR A 108 -17.22 15.11 -6.15
N ALA A 109 -16.31 15.47 -5.24
CA ALA A 109 -16.59 15.55 -3.81
C ALA A 109 -17.63 16.65 -3.48
N ARG A 110 -17.53 17.82 -4.11
CA ARG A 110 -18.51 18.91 -3.96
C ARG A 110 -19.87 18.55 -4.54
N TRP A 111 -19.91 17.80 -5.65
CA TRP A 111 -21.14 17.32 -6.26
C TRP A 111 -21.85 16.29 -5.37
N LEU A 112 -21.09 15.41 -4.71
CA LEU A 112 -21.65 14.43 -3.76
C LEU A 112 -22.16 15.11 -2.48
N ALA A 113 -21.43 16.09 -1.93
CA ALA A 113 -21.85 16.84 -0.75
C ALA A 113 -23.15 17.64 -0.97
N ARG A 114 -23.39 18.12 -2.19
CA ARG A 114 -24.63 18.81 -2.57
C ARG A 114 -25.84 17.88 -2.69
N ARG A 115 -25.65 16.56 -2.74
CA ARG A 115 -26.73 15.56 -2.77
C ARG A 115 -27.10 15.01 -1.38
N ALA A 116 -26.32 15.33 -0.35
CA ALA A 116 -26.58 14.95 1.04
C ALA A 116 -27.51 15.87 1.88
N PRO A 117 -28.21 16.93 1.39
CA PRO A 117 -29.16 17.69 2.20
C PRO A 117 -30.43 16.93 2.61
N ASP A 118 -30.87 15.94 1.80
CA ASP A 118 -32.21 15.34 1.96
C ASP A 118 -32.27 14.18 2.95
N ALA A 119 -31.11 13.65 3.41
CA ALA A 119 -31.08 12.59 4.42
C ALA A 119 -31.28 13.11 5.87
N ALA A 120 -31.27 14.42 6.08
CA ALA A 120 -31.41 15.05 7.39
C ALA A 120 -32.77 15.71 7.63
N ALA A 121 -33.68 15.69 6.64
CA ALA A 121 -34.99 16.34 6.73
C ALA A 121 -36.12 15.43 7.27
N ASP A 122 -35.89 14.11 7.37
CA ASP A 122 -36.93 13.13 7.78
C ASP A 122 -36.90 12.73 9.26
N THR A 123 -36.45 13.62 10.15
CA THR A 123 -36.69 13.43 11.60
C THR A 123 -37.41 14.60 12.26
N PRO A 124 -38.70 14.84 11.95
CA PRO A 124 -39.57 15.63 12.82
C PRO A 124 -40.17 14.73 13.91
N THR A 125 -39.49 14.61 15.05
CA THR A 125 -40.16 14.36 16.33
C THR A 125 -39.34 14.90 17.48
N ALA A 126 -39.75 16.10 17.90
CA ALA A 126 -39.54 16.60 19.24
C ALA A 126 -40.20 15.62 20.24
N ALA A 127 -39.38 14.92 21.02
CA ALA A 127 -39.83 14.25 22.22
C ALA A 127 -38.83 14.54 23.35
N ALA A 128 -39.24 15.49 24.22
CA ALA A 128 -38.87 15.65 25.62
C ALA A 128 -37.37 15.87 25.95
N ALA A 129 -36.87 17.05 26.30
CA ALA A 129 -37.24 17.87 27.46
C ALA A 129 -37.31 17.10 28.80
N SER A 130 -36.15 16.94 29.47
CA SER A 130 -35.93 16.73 30.93
C SER A 130 -34.46 16.29 31.12
N THR A 131 -33.58 16.86 31.94
CA THR A 131 -33.74 17.65 33.16
C THR A 131 -32.44 18.41 33.47
N LYS A 132 -32.61 19.67 33.83
CA LYS A 132 -31.66 20.61 34.45
C LYS A 132 -31.18 20.14 35.84
N VAL A 133 -29.87 20.10 36.10
CA VAL A 133 -29.20 20.32 37.42
C VAL A 133 -27.77 20.83 37.16
N THR A 134 -27.56 22.15 37.10
CA THR A 134 -26.92 23.02 38.12
C THR A 134 -25.39 22.87 38.25
N PRO A 135 -24.62 23.94 37.97
CA PRO A 135 -23.18 24.02 38.24
C PRO A 135 -22.96 24.38 39.72
N SER A 136 -22.02 23.72 40.39
CA SER A 136 -21.58 24.08 41.73
C SER A 136 -20.06 23.99 41.88
N PRO A 137 -19.47 24.80 42.78
CA PRO A 137 -18.19 25.46 42.61
C PRO A 137 -17.05 24.77 43.39
N GLN A 138 -15.81 25.11 43.03
CA GLN A 138 -14.63 24.89 43.87
C GLN A 138 -14.83 25.42 45.30
N PRO A 139 -14.07 24.86 46.26
CA PRO A 139 -13.36 25.72 47.20
C PRO A 139 -11.85 25.46 47.15
N SER A 140 -11.12 26.56 46.97
CA SER A 140 -9.71 26.74 47.27
C SER A 140 -9.47 26.60 48.78
N ALA A 141 -8.49 25.78 49.19
CA ALA A 141 -7.74 26.00 50.41
C ALA A 141 -6.36 25.31 50.30
N ALA A 142 -5.32 26.11 50.50
CA ALA A 142 -3.94 25.70 50.62
C ALA A 142 -3.73 24.76 51.82
N ASP A 143 -2.77 23.83 51.69
CA ASP A 143 -1.71 23.60 52.70
C ASP A 143 -0.77 22.47 52.23
N THR A 144 0.49 22.82 52.01
CA THR A 144 1.67 21.93 51.96
C THR A 144 1.79 21.09 53.24
N PRO A 145 2.32 19.84 53.23
CA PRO A 145 3.78 19.69 53.28
C PRO A 145 4.38 18.42 52.61
N SER A 146 5.61 18.59 52.12
CA SER A 146 6.82 17.85 52.47
C SER A 146 6.73 16.37 52.93
N THR A 147 7.54 15.55 52.25
CA THR A 147 8.40 14.46 52.81
C THR A 147 7.77 13.12 53.25
N VAL A 148 8.33 12.02 52.72
CA VAL A 148 8.95 10.87 53.44
C VAL A 148 8.65 9.50 52.78
N SER A 149 9.76 8.78 52.49
CA SER A 149 9.93 7.31 52.40
C SER A 149 9.41 6.51 51.18
N ALA A 150 10.31 6.26 50.21
CA ALA A 150 11.08 5.02 49.97
C ALA A 150 10.47 3.61 50.31
N PRO A 151 11.10 2.48 49.92
CA PRO A 151 10.65 1.54 48.89
C PRO A 151 10.31 0.12 49.43
N VAL A 152 9.51 -0.68 48.73
CA VAL A 152 9.31 -2.12 49.05
C VAL A 152 8.89 -2.85 47.77
N ALA A 153 9.81 -3.58 47.15
CA ALA A 153 10.09 -5.01 47.35
C ALA A 153 9.44 -5.85 46.23
N ASN A 154 10.26 -6.06 45.20
CA ASN A 154 10.07 -6.97 44.10
C ASN A 154 9.86 -8.41 44.62
N ARG A 155 8.86 -9.08 44.06
CA ARG A 155 8.33 -10.39 44.48
C ARG A 155 9.13 -11.50 43.78
N PRO A 156 9.81 -12.43 44.50
CA PRO A 156 10.25 -13.68 43.89
C PRO A 156 9.33 -14.85 44.28
N ALA A 157 9.40 -15.89 43.45
CA ALA A 157 8.97 -17.28 43.68
C ALA A 157 7.50 -17.66 43.42
N SER A 158 7.30 -18.41 42.34
CA SER A 158 6.76 -19.78 42.47
C SER A 158 7.22 -20.64 41.29
N LYS A 159 8.16 -21.54 41.59
CA LYS A 159 8.57 -22.67 40.77
C LYS A 159 7.86 -23.90 41.33
N GLY A 160 7.26 -24.68 40.43
CA GLY A 160 7.03 -26.12 40.62
C GLY A 160 5.73 -26.50 41.32
N ALA A 161 4.77 -26.98 40.53
CA ALA A 161 4.01 -28.19 40.80
C ALA A 161 3.06 -28.40 39.63
N ASP A 162 3.40 -29.30 38.72
CA ASP A 162 2.38 -30.19 38.15
C ASP A 162 3.06 -31.50 37.75
N ALA A 163 2.58 -32.55 38.42
CA ALA A 163 2.97 -33.93 38.28
C ALA A 163 2.07 -34.57 37.19
N ALA A 164 2.60 -35.46 36.34
CA ALA A 164 2.53 -36.92 36.49
C ALA A 164 2.13 -37.54 35.10
N PRO A 165 1.97 -38.87 34.94
CA PRO A 165 2.93 -39.67 34.18
C PRO A 165 2.28 -40.50 33.05
N THR A 166 3.03 -40.83 31.99
CA THR A 166 2.67 -41.89 31.03
C THR A 166 3.97 -42.52 30.52
N ASP A 167 4.37 -43.67 31.05
CA ASP A 167 4.02 -44.99 30.50
C ASP A 167 4.09 -45.03 28.96
N LYS A 168 5.20 -45.57 28.44
CA LYS A 168 5.16 -46.55 27.36
C LYS A 168 6.47 -47.33 27.29
N ALA A 169 6.29 -48.58 27.65
CA ALA A 169 7.23 -49.67 27.58
C ALA A 169 7.76 -49.95 26.16
N HIS A 170 8.96 -50.50 26.15
CA HIS A 170 9.52 -51.48 25.22
C HIS A 170 8.57 -52.03 24.14
N ARG A 171 8.94 -51.83 22.87
CA ARG A 171 8.73 -52.83 21.80
C ARG A 171 9.82 -52.68 20.72
N GLN A 172 10.59 -53.77 20.63
CA GLN A 172 11.30 -54.35 19.48
C GLN A 172 12.23 -53.48 18.65
#